data_AF-A0A0L0LBD0-F1
#
_entry.id   AF-A0A0L0LBD0-F1
#
_cell.length_a   1.000
_cell.length_b   1.000
_cell.length_c   1.000
_cell.angle_alpha   90.00
_cell.angle_beta   90.00
_cell.angle_gamma   90.00
#
_symmetry.space_group_name_H-M   'P 1'
#
loop_
_entity.id
_entity.type
_entity.pdbx_description
1 polymer ?
#
loop_
_entity_poly.entity_id
_entity_poly.type
_entity_poly.pdbx_seq_one_letter_code
_entity_poly.pdbx_strand_id
1 'polypeptide(L)'
;MTGTGLEFVAVCDVDGTLMTSHPIPSEIRAANRVRNFFDARGTFMVATAQTPEMLMSETLYLASVAAGFTRPVPLLGKREDGSRNYIAPETIACRRSFTDPDVIMSMGTGSYSRNGRTGPYIESGSLRSHLGWREAAYKMFALADLPSKDDPSAFLAAIESEQNYRDGKTDVFPLPYRFQFEFCDPIVSLEENKRRMSAVKEFIGEMADSYRWASESDRITDAQREELIGEFKPIMDSILIVDESRPSDNRLQFYMMPPEASKENLIEFELAKLAGSGTIEHLLIAGDMPPDLRAGCLAGTATHAVFVLAGGSPLVPYLSQSSNLFGIDYGSVSLQWIRDRLRPTNREGFVEFMADNRPPRTIVLGELAYPATRGPETIDSFVQEFYAR
;
A
#
# COMPACT_ATOMS: atom_id res chain seq x y z
N MET A 1 33.93 -0.35 5.12
CA MET A 1 33.45 1.02 5.40
C MET A 1 33.18 1.08 6.89
N THR A 2 33.95 1.85 7.65
CA THR A 2 33.99 1.82 9.14
C THR A 2 33.44 3.11 9.75
N GLY A 3 32.34 3.62 9.20
CA GLY A 3 31.66 4.79 9.73
C GLY A 3 30.64 5.24 8.71
N THR A 4 29.43 4.70 8.76
CA THR A 4 28.40 5.04 7.78
C THR A 4 27.03 4.84 8.42
N GLY A 5 26.57 5.82 9.21
CA GLY A 5 25.14 5.96 9.44
C GLY A 5 24.43 6.10 8.09
N LEU A 6 23.16 5.71 8.02
CA LEU A 6 22.35 5.94 6.84
C LEU A 6 21.81 7.37 6.95
N GLU A 7 22.43 8.29 6.22
CA GLU A 7 22.07 9.70 6.26
C GLU A 7 20.61 9.90 5.80
N PHE A 8 20.24 9.29 4.68
CA PHE A 8 18.92 9.43 4.08
C PHE A 8 18.25 8.09 3.79
N VAL A 9 17.00 7.94 4.21
CA VAL A 9 16.10 6.88 3.77
C VAL A 9 14.84 7.51 3.20
N ALA A 10 14.49 7.14 1.97
CA ALA A 10 13.20 7.46 1.39
C ALA A 10 12.33 6.21 1.29
N VAL A 11 11.08 6.35 1.68
CA VAL A 11 10.02 5.39 1.41
C VAL A 11 8.93 6.08 0.61
N CYS A 12 8.78 5.71 -0.65
CA CYS A 12 7.76 6.33 -1.50
C CYS A 12 6.72 5.31 -1.92
N ASP A 13 5.46 5.72 -1.94
CA ASP A 13 4.47 5.05 -2.80
C ASP A 13 4.78 5.33 -4.28
N VAL A 14 4.23 4.49 -5.16
CA VAL A 14 4.40 4.59 -6.60
C VAL A 14 3.17 5.20 -7.26
N ASP A 15 1.99 4.63 -7.08
CA ASP A 15 0.81 4.94 -7.88
C ASP A 15 0.20 6.27 -7.45
N GLY A 16 0.15 7.26 -8.34
CA GLY A 16 -0.33 8.61 -7.99
C GLY A 16 0.69 9.47 -7.24
N THR A 17 1.71 8.85 -6.65
CA THR A 17 2.81 9.52 -5.94
C THR A 17 4.04 9.75 -6.82
N LEU A 18 4.76 8.70 -7.21
CA LEU A 18 5.93 8.80 -8.10
C LEU A 18 5.57 8.56 -9.57
N MET A 19 4.45 7.91 -9.82
CA MET A 19 3.95 7.51 -11.12
C MET A 19 2.59 8.13 -11.40
N THR A 20 2.52 8.94 -12.45
CA THR A 20 1.25 9.34 -13.05
C THR A 20 0.96 8.43 -14.26
N SER A 21 -0.31 8.19 -14.56
CA SER A 21 -0.72 7.28 -15.66
C SER A 21 -0.22 7.75 -17.03
N HIS A 22 -0.07 9.07 -17.18
CA HIS A 22 0.38 9.73 -18.40
C HIS A 22 1.40 10.80 -18.02
N PRO A 23 2.65 10.41 -17.71
CA PRO A 23 3.61 11.35 -17.16
C PRO A 23 4.03 12.35 -18.22
N ILE A 24 4.06 13.62 -17.84
CA ILE A 24 4.64 14.66 -18.69
C ILE A 24 6.17 14.68 -18.53
N PRO A 25 6.92 15.26 -19.49
CA PRO A 25 8.38 15.25 -19.42
C PRO A 25 9.00 15.86 -18.16
N SER A 26 8.33 16.82 -17.50
CA SER A 26 8.81 17.40 -16.24
C SER A 26 8.70 16.43 -15.06
N GLU A 27 7.58 15.70 -14.96
CA GLU A 27 7.38 14.64 -13.96
C GLU A 27 8.42 13.53 -14.09
N ILE A 28 8.72 13.07 -15.31
CA ILE A 28 9.79 12.07 -15.57
C ILE A 28 11.15 12.61 -15.10
N ARG A 29 11.46 13.88 -15.39
CA ARG A 29 12.72 14.49 -14.94
C ARG A 29 12.79 14.61 -13.43
N ALA A 30 11.69 14.97 -12.76
CA ALA A 30 11.62 15.05 -11.31
C ALA A 30 11.80 13.67 -10.66
N ALA A 31 11.10 12.65 -11.15
CA ALA A 31 11.26 11.28 -10.66
C ALA A 31 12.71 10.78 -10.78
N ASN A 32 13.38 11.05 -11.90
CA ASN A 32 14.80 10.72 -12.08
C ASN A 32 15.71 11.50 -11.10
N ARG A 33 15.43 12.78 -10.82
CA ARG A 33 16.22 13.56 -9.84
C ARG A 33 16.06 13.03 -8.42
N VAL A 34 14.82 12.73 -8.01
CA VAL A 34 14.52 12.09 -6.72
C VAL A 34 15.28 10.78 -6.60
N ARG A 35 15.18 9.90 -7.62
CA ARG A 35 15.89 8.62 -7.62
C ARG A 35 17.40 8.78 -7.51
N ASN A 36 17.99 9.62 -8.36
CA ASN A 36 19.43 9.86 -8.36
C ASN A 36 19.94 10.43 -7.04
N PHE A 37 19.15 11.29 -6.37
CA PHE A 37 19.49 11.83 -5.07
C PHE A 37 19.65 10.70 -4.04
N PHE A 38 18.65 9.81 -3.93
CA PHE A 38 18.71 8.73 -2.95
C PHE A 38 19.71 7.63 -3.34
N ASP A 39 19.90 7.31 -4.62
CA ASP A 39 20.96 6.37 -5.05
C ASP A 39 22.38 6.86 -4.70
N ALA A 40 22.57 8.18 -4.62
CA ALA A 40 23.84 8.81 -4.30
C ALA A 40 24.07 9.01 -2.79
N ARG A 41 23.01 9.30 -2.03
CA ARG A 41 23.12 9.73 -0.62
C ARG A 41 22.45 8.82 0.41
N GLY A 42 21.73 7.78 -0.02
CA GLY A 42 20.87 7.06 0.90
C GLY A 42 20.35 5.71 0.40
N THR A 43 19.20 5.33 0.93
CA THR A 43 18.44 4.14 0.52
C THR A 43 17.10 4.59 -0.06
N PHE A 44 16.77 4.07 -1.24
CA PHE A 44 15.49 4.32 -1.89
C PHE A 44 14.60 3.08 -1.78
N MET A 45 13.54 3.18 -1.00
CA MET A 45 12.56 2.14 -0.81
C MET A 45 11.22 2.51 -1.42
N VAL A 46 10.43 1.49 -1.73
CA VAL A 46 9.06 1.65 -2.20
C VAL A 46 8.09 0.91 -1.27
N ALA A 47 7.01 1.58 -0.87
CA ALA A 47 5.89 0.97 -0.13
C ALA A 47 4.59 1.14 -0.91
N THR A 48 4.09 0.08 -1.55
CA THR A 48 3.06 0.16 -2.59
C THR A 48 2.03 -0.96 -2.53
N ALA A 49 0.89 -0.76 -3.21
CA ALA A 49 -0.08 -1.81 -3.49
C ALA A 49 0.30 -2.68 -4.71
N GLN A 50 1.26 -2.25 -5.53
CA GLN A 50 1.80 -3.04 -6.64
C GLN A 50 2.55 -4.27 -6.15
N THR A 51 2.68 -5.28 -7.01
CA THR A 51 3.43 -6.49 -6.69
C THR A 51 4.93 -6.31 -7.00
N PRO A 52 5.84 -7.06 -6.34
CA PRO A 52 7.27 -6.84 -6.46
C PRO A 52 7.77 -6.98 -7.90
N GLU A 53 7.23 -7.95 -8.65
CA GLU A 53 7.59 -8.18 -10.04
C GLU A 53 7.29 -6.99 -10.98
N MET A 54 6.42 -6.06 -10.58
CA MET A 54 6.11 -4.82 -11.33
C MET A 54 7.16 -3.73 -11.16
N LEU A 55 8.09 -3.90 -10.23
CA LEU A 55 9.14 -2.94 -9.86
C LEU A 55 10.55 -3.49 -10.10
N MET A 56 10.67 -4.69 -10.66
CA MET A 56 11.96 -5.29 -11.02
C MET A 56 12.20 -5.13 -12.51
N SER A 57 13.43 -4.76 -12.89
CA SER A 57 13.88 -4.93 -14.27
C SER A 57 13.87 -6.40 -14.65
N GLU A 58 13.81 -6.71 -15.94
CA GLU A 58 13.87 -8.08 -16.43
C GLU A 58 15.13 -8.80 -15.89
N THR A 59 16.25 -8.09 -15.84
CA THR A 59 17.52 -8.62 -15.32
C THR A 59 17.42 -8.99 -13.83
N LEU A 60 16.91 -8.09 -12.98
CA LEU A 60 16.78 -8.39 -11.55
C LEU A 60 15.66 -9.38 -11.25
N TYR A 61 14.57 -9.39 -12.03
CA TYR A 61 13.54 -10.40 -11.92
C TYR A 61 14.11 -11.80 -12.15
N LEU A 62 14.83 -12.02 -13.26
CA LEU A 62 15.44 -13.32 -13.58
C LEU A 62 16.47 -13.74 -12.53
N ALA A 63 17.30 -12.80 -12.05
CA ALA A 63 18.23 -13.07 -10.95
C ALA A 63 17.49 -13.47 -9.66
N SER A 64 16.38 -12.82 -9.35
CA SER A 64 15.57 -13.11 -8.16
C SER A 64 14.89 -14.48 -8.27
N VAL A 65 14.39 -14.85 -9.45
CA VAL A 65 13.85 -16.19 -9.71
C VAL A 65 14.91 -17.27 -9.50
N ALA A 66 16.13 -17.05 -10.00
CA ALA A 66 17.27 -17.95 -9.76
C ALA A 66 17.64 -18.06 -8.26
N ALA A 67 17.30 -17.06 -7.45
CA ALA A 67 17.49 -17.02 -6.00
C ALA A 67 16.26 -17.49 -5.20
N GLY A 68 15.19 -17.96 -5.85
CA GLY A 68 14.01 -18.53 -5.20
C GLY A 68 12.75 -17.64 -5.18
N PHE A 69 12.73 -16.50 -5.87
CA PHE A 69 11.50 -15.75 -6.09
C PHE A 69 10.53 -16.53 -6.99
N THR A 70 9.28 -16.73 -6.55
CA THR A 70 8.36 -17.68 -7.19
C THR A 70 7.22 -17.04 -7.98
N ARG A 71 7.01 -15.73 -7.87
CA ARG A 71 5.88 -15.07 -8.56
C ARG A 71 6.16 -14.94 -10.07
N PRO A 72 5.15 -15.14 -10.94
CA PRO A 72 5.34 -14.98 -12.37
C PRO A 72 5.51 -13.50 -12.75
N VAL A 73 5.95 -13.24 -13.99
CA VAL A 73 6.13 -11.87 -14.52
C VAL A 73 4.81 -11.09 -14.58
N PRO A 74 4.81 -9.76 -14.46
CA PRO A 74 3.56 -8.98 -14.55
C PRO A 74 3.12 -8.80 -16.01
N LEU A 75 1.81 -8.72 -16.28
CA LEU A 75 1.25 -8.47 -17.61
C LEU A 75 0.90 -6.97 -17.78
N LEU A 76 1.94 -6.14 -17.90
CA LEU A 76 1.81 -4.68 -17.92
C LEU A 76 1.37 -4.09 -19.29
N GLY A 77 1.50 -4.86 -20.37
CA GLY A 77 1.02 -4.48 -21.70
C GLY A 77 -0.47 -4.73 -21.89
N LYS A 78 -1.06 -4.09 -22.90
CA LYS A 78 -2.43 -4.32 -23.33
C LYS A 78 -2.44 -4.55 -24.85
N ARG A 79 -3.02 -5.67 -25.28
CA ARG A 79 -3.24 -6.04 -26.68
C ARG A 79 -4.50 -5.38 -27.24
N GLU A 80 -4.69 -5.48 -28.55
CA GLU A 80 -5.88 -4.94 -29.24
C GLU A 80 -7.19 -5.55 -28.75
N ASP A 81 -7.20 -6.84 -28.41
CA ASP A 81 -8.35 -7.56 -27.85
C ASP A 81 -8.63 -7.21 -26.37
N GLY A 82 -7.83 -6.32 -25.78
CA GLY A 82 -7.91 -5.91 -24.39
C GLY A 82 -7.20 -6.83 -23.40
N SER A 83 -6.72 -8.01 -23.85
CA SER A 83 -5.93 -8.90 -23.01
C SER A 83 -4.57 -8.28 -22.65
N ARG A 84 -4.02 -8.74 -21.54
CA ARG A 84 -2.75 -8.28 -20.98
C ARG A 84 -1.61 -9.16 -21.45
N ASN A 85 -0.43 -8.55 -21.61
CA ASN A 85 0.80 -9.26 -21.96
C ASN A 85 1.99 -8.72 -21.19
N TYR A 86 3.05 -9.52 -21.08
CA TYR A 86 4.29 -9.05 -20.49
C TYR A 86 4.89 -7.88 -21.29
N ILE A 87 5.27 -6.83 -20.57
CA ILE A 87 6.17 -5.76 -20.99
C ILE A 87 7.08 -5.49 -19.80
N ALA A 88 8.39 -5.45 -20.03
CA ALA A 88 9.38 -5.22 -18.97
C ALA A 88 9.16 -3.84 -18.30
N PRO A 89 9.06 -3.75 -16.96
CA PRO A 89 8.74 -2.50 -16.26
C PRO A 89 9.63 -1.31 -16.64
N GLU A 90 10.93 -1.55 -16.82
CA GLU A 90 11.95 -0.55 -17.15
C GLU A 90 11.76 0.08 -18.55
N THR A 91 10.96 -0.54 -19.41
CA THR A 91 10.64 -0.01 -20.75
C THR A 91 9.45 0.95 -20.73
N ILE A 92 8.67 0.95 -19.64
CA ILE A 92 7.50 1.81 -19.49
C ILE A 92 7.97 3.14 -18.91
N ALA A 93 7.78 4.24 -19.67
CA ALA A 93 8.33 5.55 -19.34
C ALA A 93 7.96 6.04 -17.93
N CYS A 94 6.71 5.80 -17.50
CA CYS A 94 6.26 6.17 -16.17
C CYS A 94 6.88 5.32 -15.06
N ARG A 95 7.37 4.09 -15.35
CA ARG A 95 7.90 3.12 -14.37
C ARG A 95 9.42 3.13 -14.21
N ARG A 96 10.11 3.50 -15.29
CA ARG A 96 11.56 3.37 -15.40
C ARG A 96 12.34 3.99 -14.23
N SER A 97 11.91 5.15 -13.73
CA SER A 97 12.65 5.90 -12.69
C SER A 97 12.62 5.28 -11.30
N PHE A 98 11.70 4.35 -11.04
CA PHE A 98 11.55 3.68 -9.73
C PHE A 98 11.54 2.16 -9.85
N THR A 99 11.95 1.65 -11.01
CA THR A 99 12.35 0.25 -11.15
C THR A 99 13.62 0.03 -10.30
N ASP A 100 13.77 -1.18 -9.77
CA ASP A 100 14.90 -1.63 -8.98
C ASP A 100 15.20 -0.79 -7.71
N PRO A 101 14.22 -0.50 -6.82
CA PRO A 101 14.48 0.16 -5.53
C PRO A 101 15.30 -0.75 -4.60
N ASP A 102 15.98 -0.21 -3.59
CA ASP A 102 16.76 -1.04 -2.66
C ASP A 102 15.89 -2.03 -1.88
N VAL A 103 14.65 -1.62 -1.57
CA VAL A 103 13.65 -2.44 -0.89
C VAL A 103 12.28 -2.23 -1.54
N ILE A 104 11.56 -3.32 -1.78
CA ILE A 104 10.18 -3.32 -2.24
C ILE A 104 9.29 -3.84 -1.09
N MET A 105 8.44 -2.99 -0.55
CA MET A 105 7.38 -3.35 0.41
C MET A 105 6.04 -3.32 -0.34
N SER A 106 5.46 -4.49 -0.55
CA SER A 106 4.22 -4.65 -1.31
C SER A 106 3.09 -5.13 -0.41
N MET A 107 2.05 -4.30 -0.29
CA MET A 107 0.84 -4.63 0.45
C MET A 107 0.18 -5.87 -0.16
N GLY A 108 0.30 -7.00 0.51
CA GLY A 108 -0.26 -8.28 0.08
C GLY A 108 0.74 -9.30 -0.44
N THR A 109 2.02 -8.96 -0.63
CA THR A 109 3.07 -9.95 -0.95
C THR A 109 4.24 -9.96 0.03
N GLY A 110 4.42 -8.90 0.81
CA GLY A 110 5.48 -8.78 1.80
C GLY A 110 6.59 -7.83 1.38
N SER A 111 7.74 -7.96 2.05
CA SER A 111 8.91 -7.12 1.80
C SER A 111 10.07 -7.90 1.18
N TYR A 112 10.74 -7.27 0.23
CA TYR A 112 11.83 -7.85 -0.55
C TYR A 112 13.01 -6.86 -0.59
N SER A 113 14.13 -7.24 0.01
CA SER A 113 15.36 -6.43 0.00
C SER A 113 16.30 -6.92 -1.09
N ARG A 114 16.96 -5.99 -1.78
CA ARG A 114 17.99 -6.33 -2.77
C ARG A 114 19.27 -6.79 -2.08
N ASN A 115 19.84 -7.92 -2.52
CA ASN A 115 21.12 -8.41 -2.02
C ASN A 115 22.29 -7.67 -2.68
N GLY A 116 22.59 -6.47 -2.19
CA GLY A 116 23.57 -5.56 -2.80
C GLY A 116 22.95 -4.73 -3.93
N ARG A 117 23.78 -3.97 -4.69
CA ARG A 117 23.28 -3.04 -5.73
C ARG A 117 22.78 -3.73 -7.01
N THR A 118 23.34 -4.89 -7.35
CA THR A 118 23.03 -5.60 -8.60
C THR A 118 22.57 -7.04 -8.35
N GLY A 119 22.38 -7.41 -7.08
CA GLY A 119 21.96 -8.75 -6.72
C GLY A 119 20.45 -8.93 -6.75
N PRO A 120 19.99 -10.18 -6.58
CA PRO A 120 18.58 -10.51 -6.56
C PRO A 120 17.84 -9.88 -5.38
N TYR A 121 16.52 -9.78 -5.51
CA TYR A 121 15.63 -9.53 -4.39
C TYR A 121 15.41 -10.81 -3.60
N ILE A 122 15.57 -10.71 -2.28
CA ILE A 122 15.29 -11.79 -1.33
C ILE A 122 14.14 -11.34 -0.43
N GLU A 123 13.16 -12.22 -0.23
CA GLU A 123 12.07 -11.97 0.71
C GLU A 123 12.64 -11.81 2.13
N SER A 124 12.30 -10.69 2.76
CA SER A 124 12.80 -10.33 4.09
C SER A 124 12.14 -11.11 5.24
N GLY A 125 11.09 -11.87 4.93
CA GLY A 125 10.37 -12.72 5.88
C GLY A 125 9.33 -12.01 6.75
N SER A 126 8.93 -10.77 6.41
CA SER A 126 8.01 -9.95 7.21
C SER A 126 6.63 -10.60 7.45
N LEU A 127 6.21 -11.54 6.59
CA LEU A 127 4.88 -12.16 6.64
C LEU A 127 4.89 -13.68 6.78
N ARG A 128 6.04 -14.30 7.13
CA ARG A 128 6.15 -15.77 7.23
C ARG A 128 5.21 -16.39 8.28
N SER A 129 4.79 -15.63 9.28
CA SER A 129 3.78 -16.04 10.27
C SER A 129 2.39 -16.27 9.68
N HIS A 130 2.13 -15.81 8.44
CA HIS A 130 0.83 -15.86 7.79
C HIS A 130 0.80 -16.85 6.62
N LEU A 131 1.73 -17.81 6.56
CA LEU A 131 1.61 -18.94 5.63
C LEU A 131 0.26 -19.64 5.89
N GLY A 132 -0.52 -19.86 4.83
CA GLY A 132 -1.86 -20.41 4.94
C GLY A 132 -2.98 -19.37 5.12
N TRP A 133 -2.67 -18.07 5.21
CA TRP A 133 -3.67 -16.99 5.34
C TRP A 133 -4.76 -17.06 4.26
N ARG A 134 -4.35 -17.27 3.01
CA ARG A 134 -5.25 -17.25 1.87
C ARG A 134 -6.19 -18.46 1.88
N GLU A 135 -5.63 -19.64 2.12
CA GLU A 135 -6.37 -20.89 2.27
C GLU A 135 -7.35 -20.80 3.44
N ALA A 136 -6.92 -20.21 4.55
CA ALA A 136 -7.75 -19.97 5.71
C ALA A 136 -8.94 -19.06 5.37
N ALA A 137 -8.67 -17.88 4.80
CA ALA A 137 -9.73 -16.97 4.37
C ALA A 137 -10.72 -17.61 3.37
N TYR A 138 -10.23 -18.41 2.41
CA TYR A 138 -11.12 -19.12 1.47
C TYR A 138 -12.01 -20.17 2.15
N LYS A 139 -11.45 -20.98 3.06
CA LYS A 139 -12.26 -21.93 3.85
C LYS A 139 -13.34 -21.16 4.63
N MET A 140 -13.00 -19.99 5.17
CA MET A 140 -13.98 -19.14 5.84
C MET A 140 -15.07 -18.62 4.91
N PHE A 141 -14.71 -18.09 3.74
CA PHE A 141 -15.70 -17.67 2.74
C PHE A 141 -16.61 -18.83 2.30
N ALA A 142 -16.09 -20.05 2.20
CA ALA A 142 -16.88 -21.23 1.87
C ALA A 142 -17.83 -21.67 2.99
N LEU A 143 -17.47 -21.44 4.26
CA LEU A 143 -18.31 -21.72 5.43
C LEU A 143 -19.30 -20.57 5.71
N ALA A 144 -19.02 -19.39 5.17
CA ALA A 144 -19.89 -18.22 5.22
C ALA A 144 -21.11 -18.42 4.33
N ASP A 145 -22.12 -19.13 4.82
CA ASP A 145 -23.46 -19.09 4.21
C ASP A 145 -24.10 -17.72 4.53
N LEU A 146 -23.67 -16.68 3.80
CA LEU A 146 -24.11 -15.30 4.02
C LEU A 146 -25.64 -15.22 3.91
N PRO A 147 -26.33 -14.50 4.81
CA PRO A 147 -27.79 -14.38 4.79
C PRO A 147 -28.37 -13.59 3.59
N SER A 148 -27.55 -13.25 2.60
CA SER A 148 -27.98 -12.69 1.31
C SER A 148 -27.57 -13.63 0.19
N LYS A 149 -28.35 -13.67 -0.90
CA LYS A 149 -28.10 -14.41 -2.15
C LYS A 149 -26.76 -14.11 -2.85
N ASP A 150 -25.86 -13.40 -2.19
CA ASP A 150 -24.61 -12.91 -2.71
C ASP A 150 -23.47 -13.53 -1.88
N ASP A 151 -22.86 -14.58 -2.43
CA ASP A 151 -21.63 -15.22 -1.96
C ASP A 151 -20.50 -14.16 -1.90
N PRO A 152 -19.78 -13.98 -0.76
CA PRO A 152 -18.73 -12.96 -0.69
C PRO A 152 -17.59 -13.21 -1.70
N SER A 153 -17.41 -14.46 -2.13
CA SER A 153 -16.48 -14.81 -3.21
C SER A 153 -16.91 -14.24 -4.56
N ALA A 154 -18.21 -13.96 -4.75
CA ALA A 154 -18.73 -13.31 -5.95
C ALA A 154 -18.31 -11.84 -6.07
N PHE A 155 -17.87 -11.22 -4.97
CA PHE A 155 -17.35 -9.85 -4.95
C PHE A 155 -15.83 -9.78 -4.94
N LEU A 156 -15.13 -10.92 -4.99
CA LEU A 156 -13.69 -10.91 -5.17
C LEU A 156 -13.33 -10.28 -6.51
N ALA A 157 -12.36 -9.37 -6.49
CA ALA A 157 -11.89 -8.72 -7.70
C ALA A 157 -11.29 -9.74 -8.68
N ALA A 158 -11.26 -9.37 -9.96
CA ALA A 158 -10.74 -10.24 -11.00
C ALA A 158 -9.30 -10.72 -10.72
N ILE A 159 -8.49 -9.90 -10.05
CA ILE A 159 -7.10 -10.18 -9.68
C ILE A 159 -6.94 -11.36 -8.71
N GLU A 160 -8.02 -11.78 -8.05
CA GLU A 160 -8.00 -12.88 -7.09
C GLU A 160 -8.03 -14.27 -7.75
N SER A 161 -8.19 -14.32 -9.09
CA SER A 161 -8.24 -15.55 -9.88
C SER A 161 -6.94 -15.79 -10.64
N GLU A 162 -6.27 -16.92 -10.36
CA GLU A 162 -5.11 -17.35 -11.15
C GLU A 162 -5.45 -17.55 -12.62
N GLN A 163 -6.64 -18.07 -12.93
CA GLN A 163 -7.07 -18.29 -14.30
C GLN A 163 -7.22 -16.96 -15.03
N ASN A 164 -7.73 -15.92 -14.38
CA ASN A 164 -7.81 -14.58 -14.98
C ASN A 164 -6.44 -14.03 -15.32
N TYR A 165 -5.43 -14.25 -14.47
CA TYR A 165 -4.05 -13.91 -14.81
C TYR A 165 -3.53 -14.69 -16.02
N ARG A 166 -3.73 -16.03 -16.04
CA ARG A 166 -3.29 -16.89 -17.15
C ARG A 166 -3.96 -16.53 -18.48
N ASP A 167 -5.23 -16.12 -18.43
CA ASP A 167 -6.00 -15.65 -19.59
C ASP A 167 -5.64 -14.21 -20.02
N GLY A 168 -4.75 -13.53 -19.28
CA GLY A 168 -4.40 -12.13 -19.53
C GLY A 168 -5.54 -11.15 -19.23
N LYS A 169 -6.47 -11.48 -18.34
CA LYS A 169 -7.54 -10.55 -17.89
C LYS A 169 -7.04 -9.58 -16.82
N THR A 170 -6.05 -9.99 -16.04
CA THR A 170 -5.41 -9.18 -14.98
C THR A 170 -3.93 -9.02 -15.27
N ASP A 171 -3.32 -7.98 -14.70
CA ASP A 171 -1.92 -7.65 -14.86
C ASP A 171 -1.00 -8.31 -13.82
N VAL A 172 -1.56 -8.81 -12.72
CA VAL A 172 -0.82 -9.46 -11.65
C VAL A 172 -1.42 -10.80 -11.24
N PHE A 173 -0.56 -11.68 -10.75
CA PHE A 173 -0.95 -12.92 -10.10
C PHE A 173 -1.55 -12.65 -8.71
N PRO A 174 -2.50 -13.45 -8.22
CA PRO A 174 -3.13 -13.23 -6.91
C PRO A 174 -2.12 -12.96 -5.77
N LEU A 175 -2.51 -12.09 -4.84
CA LEU A 175 -1.65 -11.68 -3.74
C LEU A 175 -1.79 -12.67 -2.56
N PRO A 176 -0.70 -13.23 -2.01
CA PRO A 176 -0.79 -14.24 -0.96
C PRO A 176 -1.40 -13.73 0.36
N TYR A 177 -1.22 -12.44 0.68
CA TYR A 177 -1.62 -11.87 1.96
C TYR A 177 -2.66 -10.74 1.82
N ARG A 178 -3.30 -10.61 0.65
CA ARG A 178 -4.33 -9.60 0.42
C ARG A 178 -5.45 -10.17 -0.42
N PHE A 179 -6.69 -9.93 0.00
CA PHE A 179 -7.87 -10.09 -0.84
C PHE A 179 -8.43 -8.73 -1.18
N GLN A 180 -8.76 -8.53 -2.45
CA GLN A 180 -9.45 -7.36 -2.96
C GLN A 180 -10.90 -7.70 -3.29
N PHE A 181 -11.80 -6.84 -2.82
CA PHE A 181 -13.21 -6.88 -3.11
C PHE A 181 -13.61 -5.69 -3.96
N GLU A 182 -14.45 -5.90 -4.97
CA GLU A 182 -14.93 -4.88 -5.90
C GLU A 182 -16.46 -4.93 -6.04
N PHE A 183 -17.11 -3.77 -5.85
CA PHE A 183 -18.57 -3.60 -5.93
C PHE A 183 -18.88 -2.58 -7.03
N CYS A 184 -18.62 -2.98 -8.28
CA CYS A 184 -18.70 -2.11 -9.45
C CYS A 184 -19.71 -2.61 -10.51
N ASP A 185 -20.73 -3.39 -10.10
CA ASP A 185 -21.76 -3.88 -11.03
C ASP A 185 -22.53 -2.68 -11.63
N PRO A 186 -22.43 -2.44 -12.95
CA PRO A 186 -23.04 -1.28 -13.60
C PRO A 186 -24.57 -1.38 -13.68
N ILE A 187 -25.14 -2.56 -13.45
CA ILE A 187 -26.59 -2.80 -13.44
C ILE A 187 -27.19 -2.44 -12.07
N VAL A 188 -26.36 -2.42 -11.03
CA VAL A 188 -26.77 -2.19 -9.64
C VAL A 188 -26.54 -0.72 -9.29
N SER A 189 -27.46 -0.13 -8.52
CA SER A 189 -27.33 1.27 -8.11
C SER A 189 -26.14 1.44 -7.15
N LEU A 190 -25.53 2.64 -7.14
CA LEU A 190 -24.42 2.95 -6.23
C LEU A 190 -24.79 2.72 -4.76
N GLU A 191 -26.00 3.09 -4.34
CA GLU A 191 -26.47 2.88 -2.96
C GLU A 191 -26.63 1.40 -2.61
N GLU A 192 -27.07 0.57 -3.56
CA GLU A 192 -27.14 -0.87 -3.37
C GLU A 192 -25.74 -1.50 -3.33
N ASN A 193 -24.81 -1.07 -4.17
CA ASN A 193 -23.41 -1.50 -4.10
C ASN A 193 -22.75 -1.09 -2.77
N LYS A 194 -23.04 0.11 -2.24
CA LYS A 194 -22.60 0.52 -0.90
C LYS A 194 -23.18 -0.39 0.18
N ARG A 195 -24.48 -0.71 0.11
CA ARG A 195 -25.14 -1.62 1.06
C ARG A 195 -24.48 -3.01 1.06
N ARG A 196 -24.20 -3.56 -0.12
CA ARG A 196 -23.50 -4.85 -0.28
C ARG A 196 -22.09 -4.80 0.30
N MET A 197 -21.33 -3.74 -0.02
CA MET A 197 -19.99 -3.56 0.52
C MET A 197 -19.99 -3.48 2.06
N SER A 198 -20.91 -2.70 2.64
CA SER A 198 -21.06 -2.60 4.10
C SER A 198 -21.40 -3.95 4.72
N ALA A 199 -22.29 -4.73 4.11
CA ALA A 199 -22.65 -6.06 4.60
C ALA A 199 -21.45 -7.02 4.59
N VAL A 200 -20.63 -7.01 3.54
CA VAL A 200 -19.40 -7.83 3.49
C VAL A 200 -18.39 -7.37 4.54
N LYS A 201 -18.22 -6.05 4.76
CA LYS A 201 -17.32 -5.54 5.81
C LYS A 201 -17.79 -5.87 7.21
N GLU A 202 -19.09 -5.72 7.49
CA GLU A 202 -19.71 -6.08 8.75
C GLU A 202 -19.50 -7.57 9.03
N PHE A 203 -19.76 -8.42 8.03
CA PHE A 203 -19.48 -9.85 8.13
C PHE A 203 -18.01 -10.15 8.44
N ILE A 204 -17.06 -9.54 7.73
CA ILE A 204 -15.63 -9.70 8.02
C ILE A 204 -15.29 -9.24 9.44
N GLY A 205 -15.90 -8.14 9.91
CA GLY A 205 -15.76 -7.65 11.28
C GLY A 205 -16.31 -8.62 12.32
N GLU A 206 -17.51 -9.16 12.12
CA GLU A 206 -18.10 -10.19 12.98
C GLU A 206 -17.25 -11.47 13.01
N MET A 207 -16.66 -11.85 11.88
CA MET A 207 -15.73 -12.98 11.83
C MET A 207 -14.42 -12.67 12.55
N ALA A 208 -13.91 -11.43 12.49
CA ALA A 208 -12.71 -11.03 13.24
C ALA A 208 -12.96 -11.16 14.75
N ASP A 209 -14.20 -10.89 15.19
CA ASP A 209 -14.73 -11.27 16.50
C ASP A 209 -15.06 -12.78 16.57
N SER A 210 -14.14 -13.61 16.04
CA SER A 210 -14.25 -15.05 15.73
C SER A 210 -14.88 -15.90 16.82
N TYR A 211 -14.63 -15.56 18.09
CA TYR A 211 -15.21 -16.26 19.23
C TYR A 211 -16.73 -16.06 19.31
N ARG A 212 -17.21 -14.85 19.06
CA ARG A 212 -18.63 -14.49 19.12
C ARG A 212 -19.40 -15.14 17.98
N TRP A 213 -18.96 -14.93 16.73
CA TRP A 213 -19.64 -15.50 15.57
C TRP A 213 -19.69 -17.03 15.62
N ALA A 214 -18.57 -17.68 15.93
CA ALA A 214 -18.53 -19.13 15.99
C ALA A 214 -19.42 -19.67 17.12
N SER A 215 -19.45 -19.03 18.30
CA SER A 215 -20.27 -19.45 19.45
C SER A 215 -21.77 -19.24 19.28
N GLU A 216 -22.17 -18.22 18.52
CA GLU A 216 -23.58 -17.85 18.30
C GLU A 216 -24.17 -18.45 17.01
N SER A 217 -23.32 -18.97 16.12
CA SER A 217 -23.75 -19.60 14.88
C SER A 217 -24.23 -21.03 15.13
N ASP A 218 -25.54 -21.25 15.00
CA ASP A 218 -26.16 -22.58 14.94
C ASP A 218 -25.83 -23.35 13.63
N ARG A 219 -25.02 -22.74 12.74
CA ARG A 219 -24.81 -23.21 11.35
C ARG A 219 -23.54 -24.01 11.14
N ILE A 220 -22.63 -24.03 12.11
CA ILE A 220 -21.40 -24.81 12.08
C ILE A 220 -21.42 -25.83 13.21
N THR A 221 -20.89 -27.01 12.95
CA THR A 221 -20.75 -28.06 13.98
C THR A 221 -19.73 -27.64 15.03
N ASP A 222 -19.81 -28.19 16.24
CA ASP A 222 -18.82 -27.93 17.29
C ASP A 222 -17.39 -28.30 16.84
N ALA A 223 -17.23 -29.33 16.00
CA ALA A 223 -15.94 -29.70 15.41
C ALA A 223 -15.41 -28.63 14.45
N GLN A 224 -16.27 -28.09 13.56
CA GLN A 224 -15.90 -26.99 12.67
C GLN A 224 -15.60 -25.70 13.45
N ARG A 225 -16.31 -25.48 14.55
CA ARG A 225 -16.09 -24.36 15.47
C ARG A 225 -14.74 -24.47 16.17
N GLU A 226 -14.37 -25.64 16.69
CA GLU A 226 -13.05 -25.88 17.29
C GLU A 226 -11.93 -25.76 16.27
N GLU A 227 -12.12 -26.26 15.04
CA GLU A 227 -11.17 -26.09 13.92
C GLU A 227 -10.99 -24.61 13.58
N LEU A 228 -12.10 -23.86 13.42
CA LEU A 228 -12.09 -22.42 13.13
C LEU A 228 -11.39 -21.63 14.24
N ILE A 229 -11.73 -21.88 15.51
CA ILE A 229 -11.14 -21.16 16.63
C ILE A 229 -9.66 -21.53 16.80
N GLY A 230 -9.27 -22.78 16.59
CA GLY A 230 -7.89 -23.23 16.76
C GLY A 230 -6.95 -22.74 15.65
N GLU A 231 -7.33 -22.96 14.39
CA GLU A 231 -6.49 -22.66 13.21
C GLU A 231 -6.59 -21.18 12.79
N PHE A 232 -7.76 -20.56 12.94
CA PHE A 232 -8.05 -19.27 12.30
C PHE A 232 -8.11 -18.11 13.29
N LYS A 233 -8.35 -18.32 14.58
CA LYS A 233 -8.39 -17.21 15.55
C LYS A 233 -7.15 -16.31 15.50
N PRO A 234 -5.90 -16.82 15.43
CA PRO A 234 -4.72 -15.95 15.33
C PRO A 234 -4.67 -15.12 14.05
N ILE A 235 -5.23 -15.64 12.96
CA ILE A 235 -5.37 -14.99 11.66
C ILE A 235 -6.47 -13.90 11.78
N MET A 236 -7.61 -14.25 12.39
CA MET A 236 -8.81 -13.42 12.47
C MET A 236 -8.73 -12.26 13.46
N ASP A 237 -8.07 -12.44 14.60
CA ASP A 237 -7.83 -11.39 15.59
C ASP A 237 -7.03 -10.20 15.00
N SER A 238 -6.49 -10.38 13.79
CA SER A 238 -5.61 -9.45 13.11
C SER A 238 -6.14 -9.03 11.72
N ILE A 239 -7.44 -9.10 11.41
CA ILE A 239 -7.87 -8.62 10.09
C ILE A 239 -7.79 -7.08 10.02
N LEU A 240 -7.03 -6.58 9.06
CA LEU A 240 -7.07 -5.18 8.65
C LEU A 240 -7.94 -5.03 7.40
N ILE A 241 -8.97 -4.19 7.50
CA ILE A 241 -9.76 -3.73 6.35
C ILE A 241 -9.23 -2.36 5.93
N VAL A 242 -8.86 -2.24 4.65
CA VAL A 242 -8.45 -0.97 4.04
C VAL A 242 -9.47 -0.59 2.97
N ASP A 243 -10.23 0.47 3.20
CA ASP A 243 -11.15 1.00 2.20
C ASP A 243 -10.46 1.98 1.26
N GLU A 244 -10.46 1.69 -0.03
CA GLU A 244 -9.95 2.55 -1.10
C GLU A 244 -11.05 2.93 -2.11
N SER A 245 -12.30 2.91 -1.66
CA SER A 245 -13.44 3.31 -2.47
C SER A 245 -13.34 4.78 -2.88
N ARG A 246 -13.68 5.03 -4.14
CA ARG A 246 -13.86 6.36 -4.71
C ARG A 246 -15.31 6.48 -5.20
N PRO A 247 -16.25 6.87 -4.35
CA PRO A 247 -17.67 6.91 -4.75
C PRO A 247 -17.95 7.84 -5.93
N SER A 248 -17.09 8.85 -6.16
CA SER A 248 -17.20 9.80 -7.27
C SER A 248 -17.01 9.17 -8.66
N ASP A 249 -16.26 8.07 -8.77
CA ASP A 249 -16.05 7.33 -10.03
C ASP A 249 -16.78 5.97 -10.03
N ASN A 250 -17.73 5.76 -9.10
CA ASN A 250 -18.45 4.50 -8.89
C ASN A 250 -17.53 3.29 -8.64
N ARG A 251 -16.31 3.52 -8.14
CA ARG A 251 -15.39 2.45 -7.76
C ARG A 251 -15.49 2.22 -6.26
N LEU A 252 -16.26 1.21 -5.87
CA LEU A 252 -16.30 0.75 -4.49
C LEU A 252 -15.38 -0.46 -4.35
N GLN A 253 -14.32 -0.31 -3.56
CA GLN A 253 -13.33 -1.35 -3.36
C GLN A 253 -12.75 -1.29 -1.95
N PHE A 254 -12.42 -2.45 -1.41
CA PHE A 254 -11.63 -2.53 -0.18
C PHE A 254 -10.74 -3.77 -0.21
N TYR A 255 -9.76 -3.78 0.69
CA TYR A 255 -8.86 -4.90 0.90
C TYR A 255 -9.01 -5.49 2.28
N MET A 256 -8.77 -6.80 2.37
CA MET A 256 -8.59 -7.54 3.60
C MET A 256 -7.17 -8.11 3.64
N MET A 257 -6.42 -7.88 4.72
CA MET A 257 -5.04 -8.34 4.89
C MET A 257 -4.69 -8.49 6.38
N PRO A 258 -3.64 -9.25 6.75
CA PRO A 258 -3.10 -9.20 8.10
C PRO A 258 -2.46 -7.81 8.34
N PRO A 259 -2.41 -7.29 9.59
CA PRO A 259 -1.96 -5.94 9.85
C PRO A 259 -0.46 -5.85 9.62
N GLU A 260 0.30 -6.93 9.77
CA GLU A 260 1.73 -6.98 9.42
C GLU A 260 1.98 -6.65 7.94
N ALA A 261 0.99 -6.83 7.07
CA ALA A 261 1.06 -6.49 5.65
C ALA A 261 0.69 -5.03 5.34
N SER A 262 0.34 -4.23 6.35
CA SER A 262 0.10 -2.80 6.19
C SER A 262 1.40 -2.03 5.88
N LYS A 263 1.28 -0.87 5.23
CA LYS A 263 2.45 -0.06 4.86
C LYS A 263 3.29 0.31 6.07
N GLU A 264 2.69 0.79 7.16
CA GLU A 264 3.46 1.21 8.32
C GLU A 264 4.23 0.05 8.97
N ASN A 265 3.64 -1.15 9.04
CA ASN A 265 4.31 -2.29 9.68
C ASN A 265 5.43 -2.85 8.80
N LEU A 266 5.22 -2.89 7.47
CA LEU A 266 6.29 -3.25 6.52
C LEU A 266 7.45 -2.24 6.61
N ILE A 267 7.15 -0.94 6.71
CA ILE A 267 8.16 0.10 6.85
C ILE A 267 8.91 -0.03 8.17
N GLU A 268 8.23 -0.16 9.31
CA GLU A 268 8.87 -0.35 10.61
C GLU A 268 9.79 -1.59 10.61
N PHE A 269 9.33 -2.69 10.01
CA PHE A 269 10.12 -3.91 9.89
C PHE A 269 11.43 -3.70 9.11
N GLU A 270 11.38 -3.02 7.96
CA GLU A 270 12.57 -2.76 7.15
C GLU A 270 13.49 -1.69 7.76
N LEU A 271 12.91 -0.66 8.38
CA LEU A 271 13.68 0.35 9.11
C LEU A 271 14.40 -0.28 10.31
N ALA A 272 13.80 -1.23 11.02
CA ALA A 272 14.45 -1.94 12.11
C ALA A 272 15.66 -2.76 11.61
N LYS A 273 15.54 -3.43 10.46
CA LYS A 273 16.67 -4.13 9.81
C LYS A 273 17.79 -3.18 9.43
N LEU A 274 17.45 -2.02 8.85
CA LEU A 274 18.44 -0.99 8.53
C LEU A 274 19.07 -0.36 9.77
N ALA A 275 18.29 -0.09 10.81
CA ALA A 275 18.76 0.53 12.04
C ALA A 275 19.77 -0.37 12.79
N GLY A 276 19.64 -1.69 12.64
CA GLY A 276 20.67 -2.64 13.10
C GLY A 276 22.06 -2.40 12.49
N SER A 277 22.14 -1.62 11.40
CA SER A 277 23.40 -1.21 10.74
C SER A 277 23.85 0.22 11.06
N GLY A 278 23.02 1.04 11.71
CA GLY A 278 23.35 2.44 12.05
C GLY A 278 22.13 3.30 12.39
N THR A 279 22.35 4.57 12.74
CA THR A 279 21.25 5.54 12.91
C THR A 279 20.74 6.04 11.57
N ILE A 280 19.43 6.23 11.46
CA ILE A 280 18.79 6.90 10.31
C ILE A 280 18.59 8.36 10.69
N GLU A 281 19.30 9.27 10.01
CA GLU A 281 19.24 10.71 10.34
C GLU A 281 17.99 11.37 9.75
N HIS A 282 17.67 11.05 8.49
CA HIS A 282 16.54 11.61 7.77
C HIS A 282 15.67 10.51 7.16
N LEU A 283 14.42 10.44 7.60
CA LEU A 283 13.40 9.59 6.99
C LEU A 283 12.39 10.45 6.23
N LEU A 284 12.33 10.26 4.92
CA LEU A 284 11.29 10.83 4.07
C LEU A 284 10.28 9.72 3.72
N ILE A 285 9.01 9.96 3.97
CA ILE A 285 7.91 9.13 3.48
C ILE A 285 7.10 9.95 2.49
N ALA A 286 6.72 9.40 1.35
CA ALA A 286 5.89 10.10 0.37
C ALA A 286 4.73 9.22 -0.12
N GLY A 287 3.56 9.82 -0.31
CA GLY A 287 2.37 9.13 -0.76
C GLY A 287 1.22 10.08 -1.10
N ASP A 288 0.09 9.55 -1.53
CA ASP A 288 -1.07 10.34 -1.95
C ASP A 288 -2.42 9.83 -1.41
N MET A 289 -2.45 8.61 -0.84
CA MET A 289 -3.69 7.94 -0.42
C MET A 289 -3.74 7.67 1.11
N PRO A 290 -4.92 7.31 1.68
CA PRO A 290 -5.06 7.11 3.12
C PRO A 290 -4.07 6.11 3.76
N PRO A 291 -3.74 4.97 3.12
CA PRO A 291 -2.72 4.05 3.64
C PRO A 291 -1.35 4.72 3.78
N ASP A 292 -0.99 5.61 2.85
CA ASP A 292 0.26 6.36 2.92
C ASP A 292 0.27 7.41 4.00
N LEU A 293 -0.84 8.14 4.15
CA LEU A 293 -1.00 9.11 5.21
C LEU A 293 -0.88 8.42 6.58
N ARG A 294 -1.49 7.24 6.74
CA ARG A 294 -1.34 6.43 7.95
C ARG A 294 0.12 6.01 8.16
N ALA A 295 0.82 5.57 7.12
CA ALA A 295 2.23 5.23 7.19
C ALA A 295 3.14 6.42 7.52
N GLY A 296 2.94 7.58 6.88
CA GLY A 296 3.67 8.81 7.16
C GLY A 296 3.53 9.27 8.62
N CYS A 297 2.34 9.07 9.20
CA CYS A 297 2.06 9.37 10.61
C CYS A 297 2.63 8.34 11.59
N LEU A 298 2.63 7.05 11.21
CA LEU A 298 2.81 5.93 12.15
C LEU A 298 4.01 5.01 11.88
N ALA A 299 4.84 5.24 10.87
CA ALA A 299 6.03 4.43 10.57
C ALA A 299 7.35 5.13 10.93
N GLY A 300 8.45 4.43 11.18
CA GLY A 300 9.70 5.04 11.65
C GLY A 300 9.64 5.56 13.09
N THR A 301 9.13 4.75 14.01
CA THR A 301 8.98 5.06 15.46
C THR A 301 10.18 5.73 16.09
N ALA A 302 11.39 5.32 15.71
CA ALA A 302 12.66 5.76 16.30
C ALA A 302 13.31 6.96 15.58
N THR A 303 12.66 7.58 14.60
CA THR A 303 13.29 8.58 13.71
C THR A 303 12.45 9.85 13.55
N HIS A 304 13.12 10.97 13.27
CA HIS A 304 12.43 12.16 12.76
C HIS A 304 12.02 11.94 11.31
N ALA A 305 10.72 11.70 11.12
CA ALA A 305 10.13 11.46 9.81
C ALA A 305 9.47 12.72 9.27
N VAL A 306 9.67 12.98 7.98
CA VAL A 306 8.84 13.91 7.20
C VAL A 306 7.95 13.10 6.28
N PHE A 307 6.65 13.39 6.29
CA PHE A 307 5.71 12.84 5.33
C PHE A 307 5.35 13.90 4.28
N VAL A 308 5.58 13.61 3.00
CA VAL A 308 5.18 14.46 1.88
C VAL A 308 3.95 13.85 1.21
N LEU A 309 2.82 14.54 1.36
CA LEU A 309 1.62 14.24 0.60
C LEU A 309 1.78 14.84 -0.80
N ALA A 310 1.89 14.01 -1.83
CA ALA A 310 2.27 14.44 -3.17
C ALA A 310 1.26 15.43 -3.78
N GLY A 311 1.74 16.33 -4.64
CA GLY A 311 0.90 17.32 -5.33
C GLY A 311 -0.15 16.65 -6.21
N GLY A 312 -1.40 17.12 -6.09
CA GLY A 312 -2.56 16.48 -6.71
C GLY A 312 -3.17 15.33 -5.91
N SER A 313 -2.65 15.02 -4.71
CA SER A 313 -3.27 14.05 -3.80
C SER A 313 -4.72 14.47 -3.49
N PRO A 314 -5.67 13.52 -3.56
CA PRO A 314 -7.07 13.79 -3.25
C PRO A 314 -7.31 14.07 -1.75
N LEU A 315 -6.29 13.90 -0.88
CA LEU A 315 -6.42 14.10 0.56
C LEU A 315 -6.14 15.53 1.02
N VAL A 316 -5.42 16.34 0.22
CA VAL A 316 -5.06 17.72 0.61
C VAL A 316 -6.31 18.55 1.02
N PRO A 317 -7.43 18.54 0.25
CA PRO A 317 -8.63 19.29 0.64
C PRO A 317 -9.23 18.84 1.97
N TYR A 318 -9.09 17.57 2.36
CA TYR A 318 -9.69 17.05 3.59
C TYR A 318 -8.85 17.34 4.85
N LEU A 319 -7.58 17.70 4.66
CA LEU A 319 -6.63 18.02 5.73
C LEU A 319 -6.34 19.52 5.85
N SER A 320 -6.58 20.30 4.79
CA SER A 320 -6.36 21.74 4.79
C SER A 320 -7.51 22.49 5.46
N GLN A 321 -7.22 23.23 6.54
CA GLN A 321 -8.22 24.05 7.25
C GLN A 321 -8.88 25.14 6.39
N SER A 322 -8.26 25.53 5.27
CA SER A 322 -8.82 26.51 4.33
C SER A 322 -9.80 25.91 3.33
N SER A 323 -9.91 24.58 3.25
CA SER A 323 -10.81 23.89 2.33
C SER A 323 -12.21 23.71 2.93
N ASN A 324 -13.22 23.75 2.07
CA ASN A 324 -14.60 23.41 2.43
C ASN A 324 -14.80 21.91 2.72
N LEU A 325 -13.83 21.06 2.38
CA LEU A 325 -13.84 19.63 2.68
C LEU A 325 -13.17 19.30 4.03
N PHE A 326 -12.60 20.30 4.72
CA PHE A 326 -12.04 20.10 6.05
C PHE A 326 -13.12 19.64 7.04
N GLY A 327 -12.81 18.61 7.82
CA GLY A 327 -13.76 18.00 8.74
C GLY A 327 -14.66 16.93 8.11
N ILE A 328 -14.63 16.75 6.79
CA ILE A 328 -15.33 15.68 6.09
C ILE A 328 -14.43 14.45 5.98
N ASP A 329 -14.99 13.25 6.03
CA ASP A 329 -14.23 12.01 5.86
C ASP A 329 -13.97 11.69 4.38
N TYR A 330 -12.90 10.96 4.10
CA TYR A 330 -12.52 10.59 2.74
C TYR A 330 -13.17 9.24 2.37
N GLY A 331 -14.24 9.29 1.58
CA GLY A 331 -15.03 8.08 1.31
C GLY A 331 -15.67 7.55 2.60
N SER A 332 -15.34 6.33 3.00
CA SER A 332 -15.72 5.79 4.32
C SER A 332 -14.59 5.83 5.36
N VAL A 333 -13.42 6.35 4.98
CA VAL A 333 -12.24 6.41 5.85
C VAL A 333 -12.33 7.66 6.71
N SER A 334 -12.49 7.46 8.02
CA SER A 334 -12.49 8.58 8.96
C SER A 334 -11.10 9.19 9.09
N LEU A 335 -11.01 10.50 8.88
CA LEU A 335 -9.78 11.28 9.03
C LEU A 335 -9.71 12.04 10.37
N GLN A 336 -10.73 11.87 11.22
CA GLN A 336 -10.83 12.60 12.48
C GLN A 336 -9.62 12.39 13.38
N TRP A 337 -9.15 11.15 13.50
CA TRP A 337 -8.02 10.78 14.35
C TRP A 337 -6.70 11.49 13.95
N ILE A 338 -6.56 11.86 12.67
CA ILE A 338 -5.41 12.63 12.18
C ILE A 338 -5.64 14.10 12.49
N ARG A 339 -6.80 14.64 12.09
CA ARG A 339 -7.13 16.07 12.26
C ARG A 339 -6.97 16.54 13.70
N ASP A 340 -7.40 15.74 14.67
CA ASP A 340 -7.28 16.05 16.10
C ASP A 340 -5.83 16.22 16.56
N ARG A 341 -4.89 15.64 15.81
CA ARG A 341 -3.45 15.63 16.08
C ARG A 341 -2.65 16.56 15.18
N LEU A 342 -3.28 17.21 14.19
CA LEU A 342 -2.61 18.19 13.35
C LEU A 342 -2.47 19.53 14.05
N ARG A 343 -1.30 20.16 13.93
CA ARG A 343 -1.03 21.52 14.39
C ARG A 343 -0.46 22.34 13.23
N PRO A 344 -0.98 23.54 12.97
CA PRO A 344 -0.43 24.39 11.92
C PRO A 344 0.99 24.83 12.29
N THR A 345 1.87 24.94 11.28
CA THR A 345 3.16 25.63 11.44
C THR A 345 3.06 27.08 10.97
N ASN A 346 4.17 27.82 11.02
CA ASN A 346 4.28 29.16 10.44
C ASN A 346 4.46 29.16 8.92
N ARG A 347 4.51 27.99 8.28
CA ARG A 347 4.77 27.85 6.86
C ARG A 347 3.56 27.21 6.15
N GLU A 348 3.13 27.85 5.07
CA GLU A 348 1.99 27.37 4.27
C GLU A 348 2.26 25.98 3.71
N GLY A 349 1.27 25.09 3.88
CA GLY A 349 1.37 23.69 3.48
C GLY A 349 2.16 22.78 4.43
N PHE A 350 2.69 23.30 5.55
CA PHE A 350 3.42 22.50 6.53
C PHE A 350 2.58 22.42 7.82
N VAL A 351 2.33 21.20 8.28
CA VAL A 351 1.64 20.93 9.55
C VAL A 351 2.44 19.92 10.36
N GLU A 352 2.32 19.97 11.68
CA GLU A 352 2.89 18.96 12.58
C GLU A 352 1.81 17.96 12.99
N PHE A 353 2.15 16.68 12.92
CA PHE A 353 1.35 15.60 13.47
C PHE A 353 1.92 15.16 14.83
N MET A 354 1.06 15.19 15.84
CA MET A 354 1.39 14.87 17.23
C MET A 354 0.90 13.46 17.57
N ALA A 355 1.79 12.47 17.51
CA ALA A 355 1.47 11.10 17.92
C ALA A 355 1.77 10.86 19.41
N ASP A 356 0.97 10.01 20.04
CA ASP A 356 1.20 9.57 21.41
C ASP A 356 2.52 8.78 21.48
N ASN A 357 3.44 9.20 22.34
CA ASN A 357 4.76 8.58 22.56
C ASN A 357 5.70 8.59 21.34
N ARG A 358 5.58 9.55 20.43
CA ARG A 358 6.51 9.70 19.29
C ARG A 358 6.95 11.15 19.10
N PRO A 359 8.13 11.39 18.51
CA PRO A 359 8.50 12.73 18.09
C PRO A 359 7.45 13.34 17.15
N PRO A 360 7.22 14.67 17.21
CA PRO A 360 6.39 15.37 16.23
C PRO A 360 6.90 15.11 14.81
N ARG A 361 5.96 15.02 13.87
CA ARG A 361 6.26 14.75 12.46
C ARG A 361 5.80 15.90 11.60
N THR A 362 6.64 16.31 10.66
CA THR A 362 6.22 17.27 9.66
C THR A 362 5.45 16.55 8.57
N ILE A 363 4.23 17.01 8.31
CA ILE A 363 3.44 16.63 7.13
C ILE A 363 3.46 17.83 6.18
N VAL A 364 3.87 17.56 4.94
CA VAL A 364 3.90 18.53 3.85
C VAL A 364 2.71 18.26 2.94
N LEU A 365 1.76 19.17 2.92
CA LEU A 365 0.61 19.19 2.02
C LEU A 365 1.09 19.74 0.67
N GLY A 366 1.48 18.86 -0.24
CA GLY A 366 2.27 19.18 -1.43
C GLY A 366 1.74 20.32 -2.29
N GLU A 367 0.43 20.34 -2.58
CA GLU A 367 -0.18 21.37 -3.43
C GLU A 367 -0.19 22.76 -2.77
N LEU A 368 -0.19 22.83 -1.44
CA LEU A 368 -0.09 24.10 -0.71
C LEU A 368 1.36 24.54 -0.53
N ALA A 369 2.25 23.61 -0.21
CA ALA A 369 3.67 23.87 0.01
C ALA A 369 4.42 24.21 -1.29
N TYR A 370 4.04 23.55 -2.38
CA TYR A 370 4.66 23.65 -3.70
C TYR A 370 3.56 23.76 -4.78
N PRO A 371 2.95 24.95 -4.94
CA PRO A 371 1.85 25.15 -5.88
C PRO A 371 2.22 24.72 -7.31
N ALA A 372 1.23 24.16 -8.01
CA ALA A 372 1.35 23.66 -9.39
C ALA A 372 2.32 22.48 -9.62
N THR A 373 2.88 21.89 -8.56
CA THR A 373 3.63 20.62 -8.67
C THR A 373 2.68 19.42 -8.64
N ARG A 374 3.06 18.32 -9.30
CA ARG A 374 2.32 17.06 -9.30
C ARG A 374 3.23 15.88 -8.98
N GLY A 375 2.71 14.94 -8.19
CA GLY A 375 3.37 13.66 -7.91
C GLY A 375 4.87 13.82 -7.59
N PRO A 376 5.78 13.34 -8.46
CA PRO A 376 7.22 13.40 -8.23
C PRO A 376 7.81 14.81 -8.19
N GLU A 377 7.18 15.82 -8.81
CA GLU A 377 7.66 17.20 -8.79
C GLU A 377 7.63 17.80 -7.39
N THR A 378 6.60 17.48 -6.60
CA THR A 378 6.49 17.91 -5.20
C THR A 378 7.63 17.34 -4.35
N ILE A 379 7.93 16.06 -4.54
CA ILE A 379 8.98 15.35 -3.81
C ILE A 379 10.35 15.93 -4.19
N ASP A 380 10.59 16.15 -5.48
CA ASP A 380 11.81 16.80 -5.96
C ASP A 380 11.96 18.21 -5.37
N SER A 381 10.92 19.05 -5.42
CA SER A 381 10.94 20.39 -4.82
C SER A 381 11.30 20.36 -3.34
N PHE A 382 10.72 19.43 -2.57
CA PHE A 382 11.04 19.24 -1.17
C PHE A 382 12.51 18.83 -0.96
N VAL A 383 12.98 17.82 -1.69
CA VAL A 383 14.37 17.33 -1.61
C VAL A 383 15.37 18.43 -1.96
N GLN A 384 15.11 19.20 -3.03
CA GLN A 384 15.99 20.31 -3.43
C GLN A 384 16.07 21.40 -2.37
N GLU A 385 14.96 21.70 -1.71
CA GLU A 385 14.91 22.76 -0.72
C GLU A 385 15.65 22.40 0.58
N PHE A 386 15.41 21.19 1.09
CA PHE A 386 15.83 20.79 2.43
C PHE A 386 17.09 19.93 2.46
N TYR A 387 17.38 19.17 1.41
CA TYR A 387 18.45 18.16 1.44
C TYR A 387 19.54 18.35 0.38
N ALA A 388 19.31 19.15 -0.67
CA ALA A 388 20.30 19.34 -1.74
C ALA A 388 21.35 20.43 -1.43
N ARG A 389 21.28 21.08 -0.27
CA ARG A 389 22.32 21.99 0.23
C ARG A 389 23.48 21.18 0.80
#